data_AF-A0A9E0CC24-F1
#
_entry.id   AF-A0A9E0CC24-F1
#
_cell.length_a   1.000
_cell.length_b   1.000
_cell.length_c   1.000
_cell.angle_alpha   90.00
_cell.angle_beta   90.00
_cell.angle_gamma   90.00
#
_symmetry.space_group_name_H-M   'P 1'
#
loop_
_entity.id
_entity.type
_entity.pdbx_description
1 polymer ?
#
loop_
_entity_poly.entity_id
_entity_poly.type
_entity_poly.pdbx_seq_one_letter_code
_entity_poly.pdbx_strand_id
1 'polypeptide(L)'
;MTQRLFPLFIDLSQIKITIFGAGAVAYRKAKRILEYGGNLRIISPEIREPQFQYLQLDYPRLIIEQREVDFEQDFYNCSLIIAATDNIEFNQQVVDYCQQNSILVNNATSKSAMSASFACSLELAETSIAIHSNGHPKQSLALREQIKTILGAK
;
A
#
# COMPACT_ATOMS: atom_id res chain seq x y z
N MET A 1 21.88 8.65 -0.80
CA MET A 1 22.05 7.19 -0.89
C MET A 1 20.67 6.56 -0.80
N THR A 2 20.27 5.73 -1.76
CA THR A 2 19.00 4.99 -1.70
C THR A 2 19.10 3.95 -0.58
N GLN A 3 18.32 4.16 0.49
CA GLN A 3 18.27 3.22 1.61
C GLN A 3 17.76 1.86 1.12
N ARG A 4 18.45 0.78 1.48
CA ARG A 4 18.01 -0.58 1.16
C ARG A 4 16.91 -0.97 2.15
N LEU A 5 15.75 -1.41 1.63
CA LEU A 5 14.68 -1.93 2.47
C LEU A 5 15.03 -3.35 2.93
N PHE A 6 14.76 -3.63 4.20
CA PHE A 6 14.90 -4.98 4.75
C PHE A 6 13.73 -5.85 4.26
N PRO A 7 13.99 -7.07 3.75
CA PRO A 7 12.91 -7.98 3.35
C PRO A 7 12.19 -8.50 4.59
N LEU A 8 10.92 -8.14 4.73
CA LEU A 8 10.08 -8.53 5.86
C LEU A 8 8.71 -9.00 5.36
N PHE A 9 8.28 -10.16 5.85
CA PHE A 9 6.89 -10.60 5.75
C PHE A 9 6.15 -10.19 7.01
N ILE A 10 4.96 -9.62 6.84
CA ILE A 10 4.21 -8.97 7.91
C ILE A 10 2.77 -9.50 7.87
N ASP A 11 2.20 -9.78 9.05
CA ASP A 11 0.78 -10.10 9.17
C ASP A 11 -0.05 -8.80 9.15
N LEU A 12 -0.71 -8.52 8.02
CA LEU A 12 -1.52 -7.31 7.84
C LEU A 12 -2.77 -7.30 8.73
N SER A 13 -3.22 -8.45 9.22
CA SER A 13 -4.40 -8.50 10.10
C SER A 13 -4.18 -7.81 11.45
N GLN A 14 -2.91 -7.68 11.87
CA GLN A 14 -2.50 -7.08 13.13
C GLN A 14 -2.14 -5.59 13.02
N ILE A 15 -2.23 -5.02 11.81
CA ILE A 15 -1.68 -3.70 11.50
C ILE A 15 -2.81 -2.80 11.03
N LYS A 16 -2.86 -1.58 11.59
CA LYS A 16 -3.81 -0.55 11.19
C LYS A 16 -3.26 0.22 10.00
N ILE A 17 -3.96 0.13 8.87
CA ILE A 17 -3.51 0.66 7.59
C ILE A 17 -4.48 1.73 7.11
N THR A 18 -3.94 2.89 6.78
CA THR A 18 -4.71 4.01 6.22
C THR A 18 -4.21 4.37 4.83
N ILE A 19 -5.11 4.47 3.86
CA ILE A 19 -4.82 5.03 2.53
C ILE A 19 -5.42 6.43 2.45
N PHE A 20 -4.60 7.41 2.09
CA PHE A 20 -5.08 8.73 1.68
C PHE A 20 -5.18 8.78 0.16
N GLY A 21 -6.40 9.02 -0.33
CA GLY A 21 -6.74 8.99 -1.76
C GLY A 21 -7.57 7.76 -2.14
N ALA A 22 -8.46 7.93 -3.11
CA ALA A 22 -9.36 6.88 -3.62
C ALA A 22 -9.40 6.82 -5.16
N GLY A 23 -8.22 6.89 -5.80
CA GLY A 23 -8.04 6.64 -7.24
C GLY A 23 -7.55 5.21 -7.54
N ALA A 24 -7.22 4.95 -8.81
CA ALA A 24 -6.79 3.63 -9.29
C ALA A 24 -5.59 3.03 -8.55
N VAL A 25 -4.65 3.87 -8.10
CA VAL A 25 -3.47 3.43 -7.32
C VAL A 25 -3.87 2.98 -5.92
N ALA A 26 -4.72 3.75 -5.25
CA ALA A 26 -5.29 3.40 -3.96
C ALA A 26 -6.09 2.09 -4.06
N TYR A 27 -6.94 1.95 -5.08
CA TYR A 27 -7.76 0.76 -5.31
C TYR A 27 -6.93 -0.51 -5.45
N ARG A 28 -5.88 -0.48 -6.29
CA ARG A 28 -4.98 -1.63 -6.47
C ARG A 28 -4.30 -2.06 -5.17
N LYS A 29 -3.89 -1.09 -4.34
CA LYS A 29 -3.26 -1.36 -3.04
C LYS A 29 -4.28 -1.88 -2.03
N ALA A 30 -5.45 -1.25 -1.96
CA ALA A 30 -6.55 -1.65 -1.10
C ALA A 30 -6.92 -3.11 -1.35
N LYS A 31 -7.15 -3.50 -2.60
CA LYS A 31 -7.46 -4.87 -2.98
C LYS A 31 -6.40 -5.86 -2.46
N ARG A 32 -5.12 -5.58 -2.70
CA ARG A 32 -4.02 -6.44 -2.22
C ARG A 32 -3.99 -6.52 -0.69
N ILE A 33 -4.14 -5.41 0.01
CA ILE A 33 -4.14 -5.39 1.48
C ILE A 33 -5.29 -6.23 2.04
N LEU A 34 -6.48 -6.09 1.46
CA LEU A 34 -7.68 -6.80 1.86
C LEU A 34 -7.59 -8.31 1.58
N GLU A 35 -6.99 -8.72 0.45
CA GLU A 35 -6.70 -10.13 0.12
C GLU A 35 -5.84 -10.81 1.20
N TYR A 36 -4.97 -10.07 1.90
CA TYR A 36 -4.15 -10.56 3.03
C TYR A 36 -4.78 -10.27 4.40
N GLY A 37 -6.07 -9.93 4.46
CA GLY A 37 -6.82 -9.76 5.69
C GLY A 37 -6.55 -8.44 6.45
N GLY A 38 -5.97 -7.44 5.79
CA GLY A 38 -5.59 -6.17 6.41
C GLY A 38 -6.76 -5.36 6.98
N ASN A 39 -6.52 -4.68 8.11
CA ASN A 39 -7.45 -3.71 8.68
C ASN A 39 -7.26 -2.36 7.97
N LEU A 40 -8.13 -2.07 7.00
CA LEU A 40 -7.97 -0.98 6.06
C LEU A 40 -9.00 0.12 6.23
N ARG A 41 -8.49 1.35 6.34
CA ARG A 41 -9.25 2.59 6.27
C ARG A 41 -8.81 3.39 5.04
N ILE A 42 -9.77 4.03 4.36
CA ILE A 42 -9.51 4.89 3.20
C ILE A 42 -10.17 6.24 3.46
N ILE A 43 -9.43 7.33 3.29
CA ILE A 43 -9.95 8.69 3.40
C ILE A 43 -9.63 9.45 2.12
N SER A 44 -10.65 10.05 1.51
CA SER A 44 -10.46 10.88 0.33
C SER A 44 -11.67 11.80 0.13
N PRO A 45 -11.49 13.05 -0.31
CA PRO A 45 -12.63 13.92 -0.63
C PRO A 45 -13.47 13.40 -1.82
N GLU A 46 -12.85 12.59 -2.69
CA GLU A 46 -13.47 12.07 -3.90
C GLU A 46 -13.11 10.60 -4.12
N ILE A 47 -14.12 9.77 -4.38
CA ILE A 47 -13.94 8.36 -4.76
C ILE A 47 -14.00 8.28 -6.29
N ARG A 48 -12.83 8.21 -6.93
CA ARG A 48 -12.71 8.22 -8.40
C ARG A 48 -12.79 6.85 -9.05
N GLU A 49 -12.58 5.79 -8.26
CA GLU A 49 -12.68 4.41 -8.74
C GLU A 49 -14.00 3.78 -8.27
N PRO A 50 -15.02 3.63 -9.14
CA PRO A 50 -16.33 3.09 -8.76
C PRO A 50 -16.27 1.72 -8.08
N GLN A 51 -15.23 0.93 -8.35
CA GLN A 51 -15.04 -0.42 -7.86
C GLN A 51 -14.80 -0.49 -6.35
N PHE A 52 -14.52 0.64 -5.69
CA PHE A 52 -14.50 0.70 -4.22
C PHE A 52 -15.83 0.27 -3.59
N GLN A 53 -16.96 0.51 -4.26
CA GLN A 53 -18.27 0.07 -3.76
C GLN A 53 -18.37 -1.45 -3.64
N TYR A 54 -17.75 -2.20 -4.56
CA TYR A 54 -17.75 -3.66 -4.53
C TYR A 54 -16.79 -4.20 -3.46
N LEU A 55 -15.66 -3.51 -3.23
CA LEU A 55 -14.75 -3.89 -2.15
C LEU A 55 -15.42 -3.83 -0.77
N GLN A 56 -16.29 -2.86 -0.50
CA GLN A 56 -16.99 -2.79 0.79
C GLN A 56 -18.00 -3.94 0.98
N LEU A 57 -18.55 -4.48 -0.11
CA LEU A 57 -19.44 -5.66 -0.05
C LEU A 57 -18.65 -6.93 0.30
N ASP A 58 -17.49 -7.11 -0.34
CA ASP A 58 -16.63 -8.28 -0.13
C ASP A 58 -15.89 -8.22 1.22
N TYR A 59 -15.62 -7.01 1.72
CA TYR A 59 -14.84 -6.77 2.94
C TYR A 59 -15.58 -5.85 3.92
N PRO A 60 -16.47 -6.38 4.78
CA PRO A 60 -17.28 -5.59 5.70
C PRO A 60 -16.49 -4.75 6.73
N ARG A 61 -15.21 -5.08 6.94
CA ARG A 61 -14.29 -4.32 7.83
C ARG A 61 -13.61 -3.13 7.14
N LEU A 62 -13.78 -2.98 5.82
CA LEU A 62 -13.24 -1.86 5.07
C LEU A 62 -14.01 -0.57 5.41
N ILE A 63 -13.30 0.41 5.93
CA ILE A 63 -13.84 1.74 6.21
C ILE A 63 -13.45 2.69 5.08
N ILE A 64 -14.42 3.35 4.45
CA ILE A 64 -14.20 4.39 3.46
C ILE A 64 -14.89 5.66 3.92
N GLU A 65 -14.13 6.74 4.06
CA GLU A 65 -14.60 8.05 4.50
C GLU A 65 -14.40 9.07 3.37
N GLN A 66 -15.52 9.53 2.80
CA GLN A 66 -15.49 10.54 1.74
C GLN A 66 -15.44 11.96 2.33
N ARG A 67 -14.23 12.41 2.68
CA ARG A 67 -13.96 13.74 3.25
C ARG A 67 -12.48 14.10 3.12
N GLU A 68 -12.17 15.36 3.43
CA GLU A 68 -10.78 15.83 3.58
C GLU A 68 -10.08 15.13 4.75
N VAL A 69 -8.74 15.01 4.63
CA VAL A 69 -7.89 14.43 5.67
C VAL A 69 -7.67 15.46 6.78
N ASP A 70 -7.90 15.04 8.02
CA ASP A 70 -7.60 15.78 9.23
C ASP A 70 -6.25 15.32 9.80
N PHE A 71 -5.23 16.17 9.73
CA PHE A 71 -3.89 15.83 10.20
C PHE A 71 -3.79 15.58 11.70
N GLU A 72 -4.69 16.13 12.51
CA GLU A 72 -4.66 15.93 13.97
C GLU A 72 -5.24 14.56 14.36
N GLN A 73 -6.21 14.05 13.58
CA GLN A 73 -6.98 12.87 13.95
C GLN A 73 -6.67 11.64 13.10
N ASP A 74 -6.43 11.80 11.80
CA ASP A 74 -6.40 10.67 10.86
C ASP A 74 -5.10 9.88 10.87
N PHE A 75 -4.06 10.44 11.46
CA PHE A 75 -2.79 9.75 11.68
C PHE A 75 -2.76 8.99 13.01
N TYR A 76 -3.73 9.23 13.89
CA TYR A 76 -3.79 8.58 15.19
C TYR A 76 -3.93 7.06 15.04
N ASN A 77 -3.14 6.31 15.82
CA ASN A 77 -3.19 4.85 15.89
C ASN A 77 -2.99 4.15 14.53
N CYS A 78 -2.31 4.81 13.59
CA CYS A 78 -1.91 4.22 12.31
C CYS A 78 -0.53 3.57 12.43
N SER A 79 -0.37 2.39 11.84
CA SER A 79 0.91 1.68 11.80
C SER A 79 1.56 1.76 10.41
N LEU A 80 0.74 1.82 9.37
CA LEU A 80 1.15 1.99 7.98
C LEU A 80 0.22 2.99 7.28
N ILE A 81 0.79 4.01 6.66
CA ILE A 81 0.07 4.98 5.84
C ILE A 81 0.53 4.87 4.38
N ILE A 82 -0.43 4.96 3.46
CA ILE A 82 -0.21 4.99 2.03
C ILE A 82 -0.70 6.33 1.50
N ALA A 83 0.23 7.17 1.06
CA ALA A 83 -0.09 8.42 0.38
C ALA A 83 -0.29 8.15 -1.11
N ALA A 84 -1.54 8.14 -1.57
CA ALA A 84 -1.93 7.81 -2.94
C ALA A 84 -2.83 8.88 -3.57
N THR A 85 -2.55 10.16 -3.27
CA THR A 85 -3.21 11.31 -3.88
C THR A 85 -2.42 11.87 -5.06
N ASP A 86 -3.05 12.68 -5.90
CA ASP A 86 -2.37 13.43 -6.95
C ASP A 86 -1.65 14.69 -6.43
N ASN A 87 -1.88 15.06 -5.16
CA ASN A 87 -1.25 16.21 -4.54
C ASN A 87 0.13 15.82 -3.98
N ILE A 88 1.18 16.20 -4.71
CA ILE A 88 2.57 15.89 -4.36
C ILE A 88 2.97 16.54 -3.03
N GLU A 89 2.53 17.78 -2.77
CA GLU A 89 2.85 18.50 -1.55
C GLU A 89 2.21 17.84 -0.32
N PHE A 90 0.91 17.51 -0.43
CA PHE A 90 0.21 16.75 0.61
C PHE A 90 0.88 15.39 0.87
N ASN A 91 1.23 14.64 -0.19
CA ASN A 91 1.92 13.36 -0.01
C ASN A 91 3.28 13.52 0.69
N GLN A 92 3.99 14.63 0.46
CA GLN A 92 5.24 14.94 1.17
C GLN A 92 4.98 15.25 2.66
N GLN A 93 3.95 16.04 2.98
CA GLN A 93 3.54 16.32 4.36
C GLN A 93 3.20 15.02 5.11
N VAL A 94 2.49 14.09 4.46
CA VAL A 94 2.21 12.75 5.00
C VAL A 94 3.51 12.00 5.32
N VAL A 95 4.49 12.02 4.41
CA VAL A 95 5.78 11.36 4.61
C VAL A 95 6.53 11.95 5.80
N ASP A 96 6.62 13.28 5.88
CA ASP A 96 7.35 13.97 6.94
C ASP A 96 6.73 13.69 8.31
N TYR A 97 5.39 13.75 8.40
CA TYR A 97 4.66 13.40 9.62
C TYR A 97 4.94 11.94 10.03
N CYS A 98 4.85 11.00 9.09
CA CYS A 98 5.07 9.58 9.38
C CYS A 98 6.49 9.31 9.90
N GLN A 99 7.50 9.97 9.33
CA GLN A 99 8.88 9.84 9.77
C GLN A 99 9.08 10.34 11.20
N GLN A 100 8.47 11.48 11.56
CA GLN A 100 8.56 12.03 12.91
C GLN A 100 7.86 11.17 13.96
N ASN A 101 6.83 10.41 13.57
CA ASN A 101 5.98 9.63 14.47
C ASN A 101 6.22 8.12 14.41
N SER A 102 7.30 7.67 13.75
CA SER A 102 7.63 6.25 13.56
C SER A 102 6.51 5.42 12.92
N ILE A 103 5.73 6.03 12.04
CA ILE A 103 4.70 5.37 11.24
C ILE A 103 5.34 4.93 9.93
N LEU A 104 5.07 3.69 9.50
CA LEU A 104 5.52 3.25 8.17
C LEU A 104 4.76 4.01 7.09
N VAL A 105 5.45 4.46 6.05
CA VAL A 105 4.84 5.22 4.96
C VAL A 105 5.24 4.66 3.61
N ASN A 106 4.24 4.43 2.76
CA ASN A 106 4.41 4.20 1.34
C ASN A 106 3.87 5.41 0.57
N ASN A 107 4.75 6.24 0.00
CA ASN A 107 4.31 7.23 -0.96
C ASN A 107 4.19 6.59 -2.34
N ALA A 108 3.00 6.65 -2.94
CA ALA A 108 2.77 6.11 -4.26
C ALA A 108 3.28 7.02 -5.39
N THR A 109 3.63 8.29 -5.10
CA THR A 109 4.28 9.19 -6.06
C THR A 109 5.81 9.02 -6.02
N SER A 110 6.44 9.03 -7.20
CA SER A 110 7.79 8.51 -7.43
C SER A 110 8.95 9.44 -7.04
N LYS A 111 8.74 10.42 -6.16
CA LYS A 111 9.73 11.50 -5.91
C LYS A 111 10.12 11.73 -4.45
N SER A 112 9.42 11.17 -3.47
CA SER A 112 9.78 11.35 -2.04
C SER A 112 10.39 10.09 -1.42
N ALA A 113 10.93 10.25 -0.21
CA ALA A 113 11.28 9.14 0.65
C ALA A 113 10.05 8.30 1.04
N MET A 114 10.25 7.02 1.28
CA MET A 114 9.26 6.08 1.85
C MET A 114 9.98 5.09 2.78
N SER A 115 9.31 4.63 3.84
CA SER A 115 9.85 3.62 4.77
C SER A 115 9.27 2.22 4.55
N ALA A 116 8.20 2.11 3.75
CA ALA A 116 7.62 0.83 3.34
C ALA A 116 7.39 0.80 1.82
N SER A 117 7.67 -0.35 1.20
CA SER A 117 7.42 -0.62 -0.22
C SER A 117 6.71 -1.94 -0.40
N PHE A 118 5.80 -1.99 -1.37
CA PHE A 118 5.10 -3.22 -1.74
C PHE A 118 5.93 -3.94 -2.80
N ALA A 119 6.39 -5.15 -2.47
CA ALA A 119 7.11 -6.01 -3.39
C ALA A 119 6.19 -6.56 -4.49
N CYS A 120 6.78 -6.97 -5.61
CA CYS A 120 6.10 -7.85 -6.55
C CYS A 120 6.02 -9.23 -5.92
N SER A 121 4.80 -9.72 -5.66
CA SER A 121 4.59 -11.04 -5.04
C SER A 121 4.17 -12.11 -6.05
N LEU A 122 4.55 -13.34 -5.75
CA LEU A 122 4.06 -14.58 -6.33
C LEU A 122 3.62 -15.49 -5.17
N GLU A 123 2.35 -15.87 -5.17
CA GLU A 123 1.78 -16.80 -4.21
C GLU A 123 1.62 -18.17 -4.85
N LEU A 124 2.16 -19.18 -4.18
CA LEU A 124 2.02 -20.60 -4.49
C LEU A 124 1.36 -21.28 -3.29
N ALA A 125 0.88 -22.52 -3.44
CA ALA A 125 0.12 -23.22 -2.41
C ALA A 125 0.76 -23.16 -1.01
N GLU A 126 2.08 -23.39 -0.93
CA GLU A 126 2.84 -23.45 0.33
C GLU A 126 4.03 -22.48 0.35
N THR A 127 4.08 -21.49 -0.56
CA THR A 127 5.26 -20.63 -0.71
C THR A 127 4.88 -19.25 -1.23
N SER A 128 5.32 -18.22 -0.50
CA SER A 128 5.23 -16.83 -0.92
C SER A 128 6.62 -16.32 -1.36
N ILE A 129 6.69 -15.71 -2.53
CA ILE A 129 7.91 -15.09 -3.06
C ILE A 129 7.68 -13.60 -3.23
N ALA A 130 8.51 -12.78 -2.59
CA ALA A 130 8.49 -11.33 -2.70
C ALA A 130 9.76 -10.82 -3.39
N ILE A 131 9.59 -10.05 -4.46
CA ILE A 131 10.68 -9.51 -5.28
C ILE A 131 10.62 -7.98 -5.22
N HIS A 132 11.72 -7.38 -4.77
CA HIS A 132 11.87 -5.93 -4.73
C HIS A 132 13.14 -5.50 -5.47
N SER A 133 12.96 -4.80 -6.59
CA SER A 133 14.08 -4.31 -7.43
C SER A 133 14.38 -2.83 -7.19
N ASN A 134 14.40 -2.38 -5.93
CA ASN A 134 14.76 -1.00 -5.53
C ASN A 134 14.01 0.07 -6.35
N GLY A 135 12.69 -0.07 -6.48
CA GLY A 135 11.86 0.87 -7.24
C GLY A 135 11.80 0.63 -8.76
N HIS A 136 12.30 -0.50 -9.28
CA HIS A 136 12.21 -0.88 -10.69
C HIS A 136 11.12 -1.96 -10.93
N PRO A 137 9.83 -1.57 -11.03
CA PRO A 137 8.72 -2.53 -11.09
C PRO A 137 8.78 -3.46 -12.30
N LYS A 138 9.28 -2.98 -13.45
CA LYS A 138 9.44 -3.81 -14.67
C LYS A 138 10.45 -4.94 -14.46
N GLN A 139 11.54 -4.67 -13.72
CA GLN A 139 12.54 -5.70 -13.41
C GLN A 139 11.97 -6.74 -12.44
N SER A 140 11.26 -6.29 -11.39
CA SER A 140 10.61 -7.20 -10.45
C SER A 140 9.58 -8.10 -11.14
N LEU A 141 8.80 -7.55 -12.08
CA LEU A 141 7.84 -8.30 -12.87
C LEU A 141 8.53 -9.33 -13.78
N ALA A 142 9.57 -8.93 -14.52
CA ALA A 142 10.31 -9.84 -15.39
C ALA A 142 10.91 -11.02 -14.61
N LEU A 143 11.50 -10.75 -13.45
CA LEU A 143 12.04 -11.79 -12.57
C LEU A 143 10.94 -12.70 -12.02
N ARG A 144 9.77 -12.17 -11.68
CA ARG A 144 8.62 -12.97 -11.25
C ARG A 144 8.21 -13.98 -12.32
N GLU A 145 8.10 -13.56 -13.58
CA GLU A 145 7.70 -14.46 -14.66
C GLU A 145 8.76 -15.54 -14.96
N GLN A 146 10.05 -15.20 -14.81
CA GLN A 146 11.13 -16.19 -14.87
C GLN A 146 11.02 -17.22 -13.73
N ILE A 147 10.79 -16.77 -12.50
CA ILE A 147 10.61 -17.66 -11.35
C ILE A 147 9.38 -18.56 -11.52
N LYS A 148 8.25 -18.01 -11.98
CA LYS A 148 7.06 -18.82 -12.31
C LYS A 148 7.37 -19.94 -13.30
N THR A 149 8.10 -19.62 -14.36
CA THR A 149 8.51 -20.59 -15.39
C THR A 149 9.36 -21.71 -14.79
N ILE A 150 10.34 -21.36 -13.94
CA ILE A 150 11.21 -22.33 -13.27
C ILE A 150 10.42 -23.25 -12.34
N LEU A 151 9.44 -22.71 -11.61
CA LEU A 151 8.63 -23.45 -10.65
C LEU A 151 7.48 -24.22 -11.28
N GLY A 152 7.26 -24.11 -12.60
CA GLY A 152 6.11 -24.71 -13.28
C GLY A 152 4.75 -24.18 -12.79
N ALA A 153 4.75 -23.01 -12.16
CA ALA A 153 3.54 -22.38 -11.63
C ALA A 153 2.79 -21.69 -12.79
N LYS A 154 1.52 -22.06 -13.00
CA LYS A 154 0.62 -21.38 -13.95
C LYS A 154 0.06 -20.10 -13.35
#